data_AF-A9NMA5-F1
#
_entry.id   AF-A9NMA5-F1
#
_cell.length_a   1.000
_cell.length_b   1.000
_cell.length_c   1.000
_cell.angle_alpha   90.00
_cell.angle_beta   90.00
_cell.angle_gamma   90.00
#
_symmetry.space_group_name_H-M   'P 1'
#
loop_
_entity.id
_entity.type
_entity.pdbx_description
1 polymer ?
#
loop_
_entity_poly.entity_id
_entity_poly.type
_entity_poly.pdbx_seq_one_letter_code
_entity_poly.pdbx_strand_id
1 'polypeptide(L)'
;MWEKHELPSDFESRNKWINAGTTYRRLVEPLDIAFYYRTCKGNGNYLSYGRPNRHKVLQKWMEEKEKTRSSISRGLRTKRASLTLDSRFWAYVEEARKDLENLKQGQHQRLQNLEKFEEYVTTMEKALSISSDVFMKGSSFVIWWEEWKEYKKKQSPEWSSPLYKIMEKLEGLRLQGV
;
A
#
# COMPACT_ATOMS: atom_id res chain seq x y z
N MET A 1 -16.56 -19.37 -15.67
CA MET A 1 -17.13 -19.74 -14.37
C MET A 1 -17.91 -18.59 -13.76
N TRP A 2 -17.32 -17.69 -12.94
CA TRP A 2 -18.12 -16.63 -12.30
C TRP A 2 -18.77 -15.67 -13.31
N GLU A 3 -17.99 -15.07 -14.21
CA GLU A 3 -18.50 -14.14 -15.24
C GLU A 3 -19.49 -14.79 -16.23
N LYS A 4 -19.47 -16.14 -16.31
CA LYS A 4 -20.35 -16.92 -17.17
C LYS A 4 -21.61 -17.41 -16.46
N HIS A 5 -21.83 -17.01 -15.21
CA HIS A 5 -22.93 -17.48 -14.36
C HIS A 5 -22.99 -19.00 -14.20
N GLU A 6 -21.83 -19.67 -14.24
CA GLU A 6 -21.72 -21.13 -14.07
C GLU A 6 -21.55 -21.54 -12.59
N LEU A 7 -21.58 -20.57 -11.67
CA LEU A 7 -21.45 -20.77 -10.23
C LEU A 7 -22.78 -20.51 -9.52
N PRO A 8 -22.99 -21.04 -8.30
CA PRO A 8 -24.16 -20.70 -7.48
C PRO A 8 -24.35 -19.18 -7.34
N SER A 9 -25.59 -18.72 -7.30
CA SER A 9 -25.94 -17.29 -7.27
C SER A 9 -25.45 -16.53 -6.03
N ASP A 10 -25.11 -17.23 -4.96
CA ASP A 10 -24.57 -16.67 -3.73
C ASP A 10 -23.05 -16.84 -3.62
N PHE A 11 -22.37 -17.30 -4.67
CA PHE A 11 -20.94 -17.63 -4.63
C PHE A 11 -20.08 -16.45 -4.14
N GLU A 12 -20.29 -15.26 -4.70
CA GLU A 12 -19.55 -14.04 -4.34
C GLU A 12 -19.81 -13.51 -2.93
N SER A 13 -20.94 -13.88 -2.31
CA SER A 13 -21.33 -13.42 -0.97
C SER A 13 -20.93 -14.41 0.13
N ARG A 14 -20.59 -15.66 -0.22
CA ARG A 14 -20.13 -16.69 0.73
C ARG A 14 -18.81 -16.28 1.39
N ASN A 15 -18.83 -16.24 2.72
CA ASN A 15 -17.68 -15.89 3.55
C ASN A 15 -16.39 -16.64 3.21
N LYS A 16 -16.49 -17.94 2.86
CA LYS A 16 -15.34 -18.78 2.47
C LYS A 16 -14.60 -18.18 1.27
N TRP A 17 -15.33 -17.80 0.21
CA TRP A 17 -14.74 -17.29 -1.03
C TRP A 17 -14.23 -15.87 -0.86
N ILE A 18 -14.96 -15.01 -0.15
CA ILE A 18 -14.50 -13.64 0.14
C ILE A 18 -13.20 -13.65 0.94
N ASN A 19 -13.12 -14.49 1.99
CA ASN A 19 -11.94 -14.56 2.84
C ASN A 19 -10.75 -15.14 2.05
N ALA A 20 -10.94 -16.23 1.31
CA ALA A 20 -9.89 -16.84 0.48
C ALA A 20 -9.40 -15.87 -0.61
N GLY A 21 -10.32 -15.21 -1.32
CA GLY A 21 -10.01 -14.22 -2.35
C GLY A 21 -9.28 -12.99 -1.79
N THR A 22 -9.67 -12.53 -0.60
CA THR A 22 -8.99 -11.41 0.08
C THR A 22 -7.56 -11.77 0.46
N THR A 23 -7.34 -12.98 1.00
CA THR A 23 -6.00 -13.47 1.33
C THR A 23 -5.15 -13.64 0.08
N TYR A 24 -5.70 -14.26 -0.98
CA TYR A 24 -5.03 -14.38 -2.28
C TYR A 24 -4.59 -13.01 -2.81
N ARG A 25 -5.49 -12.02 -2.82
CA ARG A 25 -5.18 -10.67 -3.29
C ARG A 25 -4.03 -10.03 -2.49
N ARG A 26 -4.05 -10.15 -1.16
CA ARG A 26 -2.99 -9.59 -0.30
C ARG A 26 -1.63 -10.28 -0.47
N LEU A 27 -1.61 -11.54 -0.88
CA LEU A 27 -0.37 -12.30 -1.13
C LEU A 27 0.16 -12.07 -2.55
N VAL A 28 -0.72 -12.12 -3.55
CA VAL A 28 -0.32 -12.26 -4.96
C VAL A 28 -0.31 -10.93 -5.70
N GLU A 29 -1.20 -9.99 -5.37
CA GLU A 29 -1.21 -8.69 -6.04
C GLU A 29 0.12 -7.91 -5.86
N PRO A 30 0.81 -7.93 -4.70
CA PRO A 30 2.16 -7.39 -4.58
C PRO A 30 3.15 -7.96 -5.61
N LEU A 31 3.07 -9.26 -5.92
CA LEU A 31 3.94 -9.92 -6.90
C LEU A 31 3.59 -9.50 -8.33
N ASP A 32 2.30 -9.38 -8.64
CA ASP A 32 1.84 -8.87 -9.94
C ASP A 32 2.27 -7.42 -10.16
N ILE A 33 2.23 -6.59 -9.11
CA ILE A 33 2.73 -5.21 -9.12
C ILE A 33 4.25 -5.21 -9.39
N ALA A 34 5.01 -6.00 -8.63
CA ALA A 34 6.46 -6.09 -8.82
C ALA A 34 6.82 -6.54 -10.24
N PHE A 35 6.10 -7.52 -10.78
CA PHE A 35 6.27 -7.96 -12.17
C PHE A 35 5.94 -6.86 -13.19
N TYR A 36 4.83 -6.14 -12.98
CA TYR A 36 4.42 -5.02 -13.83
C TYR A 36 5.52 -3.96 -13.89
N TYR A 37 6.00 -3.45 -12.75
CA TYR A 37 7.03 -2.40 -12.73
C TYR A 37 8.42 -2.89 -13.17
N ARG A 38 8.72 -4.19 -13.04
CA ARG A 38 9.94 -4.79 -13.59
C ARG A 38 9.94 -4.85 -15.12
N THR A 39 8.79 -5.07 -15.74
CA THR A 39 8.68 -5.36 -17.19
C THR A 39 8.22 -4.16 -18.01
N CYS A 40 7.39 -3.27 -17.45
CA CYS A 40 6.88 -2.11 -18.16
C CYS A 40 7.92 -0.98 -18.20
N LYS A 41 8.56 -0.78 -19.37
CA LYS A 41 9.57 0.28 -19.60
C LYS A 41 8.99 1.66 -19.96
N GLY A 42 7.73 1.94 -19.61
CA GLY A 42 7.03 3.17 -20.03
C GLY A 42 6.30 3.89 -18.90
N ASN A 43 5.62 4.99 -19.24
CA ASN A 43 4.86 5.83 -18.30
C ASN A 43 3.54 5.22 -17.80
N GLY A 44 3.36 3.90 -17.97
CA GLY A 44 2.18 3.21 -17.47
C GLY A 44 2.17 3.15 -15.94
N ASN A 45 0.98 3.29 -15.35
CA ASN A 45 0.73 3.10 -13.93
C ASN A 45 -0.16 1.87 -13.72
N TYR A 46 0.26 0.99 -12.80
CA TYR A 46 -0.46 -0.24 -12.46
C TYR A 46 -1.92 0.02 -12.08
N LEU A 47 -2.17 1.07 -11.30
CA LEU A 47 -3.48 1.42 -10.76
C LEU A 47 -4.51 1.72 -11.85
N SER A 48 -4.09 2.35 -12.95
CA SER A 48 -4.98 2.74 -14.04
C SER A 48 -5.16 1.64 -15.08
N TYR A 49 -4.04 1.05 -15.55
CA TYR A 49 -4.06 0.18 -16.74
C TYR A 49 -3.48 -1.21 -16.48
N GLY A 50 -2.61 -1.38 -15.49
CA GLY A 50 -1.90 -2.64 -15.25
C GLY A 50 -2.66 -3.66 -14.40
N ARG A 51 -3.67 -3.23 -13.64
CA ARG A 51 -4.31 -4.05 -12.62
C ARG A 51 -5.20 -5.15 -13.23
N PRO A 52 -4.88 -6.45 -13.02
CA PRO A 52 -5.68 -7.56 -13.50
C PRO A 52 -7.12 -7.58 -12.96
N ASN A 53 -8.08 -8.04 -13.78
CA ASN A 53 -9.51 -8.04 -13.42
C ASN A 53 -9.80 -8.86 -12.16
N ARG A 54 -9.11 -9.98 -11.95
CA ARG A 54 -9.28 -10.84 -10.77
C ARG A 54 -9.15 -10.08 -9.44
N HIS A 55 -8.20 -9.15 -9.34
CA HIS A 55 -7.99 -8.39 -8.11
C HIS A 55 -9.09 -7.36 -7.88
N LYS A 56 -9.59 -6.76 -8.97
CA LYS A 56 -10.72 -5.81 -8.95
C LYS A 56 -12.00 -6.51 -8.47
N VAL A 57 -12.32 -7.68 -9.04
CA VAL A 57 -13.50 -8.49 -8.68
C VAL A 57 -13.42 -8.92 -7.20
N LEU A 58 -12.29 -9.48 -6.76
CA LEU A 58 -12.13 -9.93 -5.38
C LEU A 58 -12.16 -8.78 -4.36
N GLN A 59 -11.66 -7.59 -4.73
CA GLN A 59 -11.81 -6.40 -3.90
C GLN A 59 -13.28 -5.98 -3.78
N LYS A 60 -14.02 -5.96 -4.89
CA LYS A 60 -15.44 -5.60 -4.92
C LYS A 60 -16.27 -6.50 -4.00
N TRP A 61 -16.08 -7.82 -4.06
CA TRP A 61 -16.80 -8.75 -3.19
C TRP A 61 -16.56 -8.48 -1.70
N MET A 62 -15.31 -8.15 -1.35
CA MET A 62 -14.94 -7.82 0.03
C MET A 62 -15.57 -6.50 0.49
N GLU A 63 -15.53 -5.46 -0.34
CA GLU A 63 -16.14 -4.15 -0.05
C GLU A 63 -17.67 -4.23 0.08
N GLU A 64 -18.34 -5.03 -0.76
CA GLU A 64 -19.79 -5.27 -0.67
C GLU A 64 -20.16 -5.96 0.64
N LYS A 65 -19.39 -6.98 1.05
CA LYS A 65 -19.56 -7.59 2.38
C LYS A 65 -19.34 -6.58 3.50
N GLU A 66 -18.34 -5.70 3.40
CA GLU A 66 -18.11 -4.67 4.41
C GLU A 66 -19.27 -3.68 4.52
N LYS A 67 -19.92 -3.31 3.40
CA LYS A 67 -21.12 -2.45 3.41
C LYS A 67 -22.32 -3.08 4.13
N THR A 68 -22.43 -4.41 4.12
CA THR A 68 -23.51 -5.12 4.83
C THR A 68 -23.28 -5.22 6.35
N ARG A 69 -22.07 -4.93 6.85
CA ARG A 69 -21.79 -4.88 8.28
C ARG A 69 -22.13 -3.48 8.82
N SER A 70 -22.90 -3.41 9.90
CA SER A 70 -23.15 -2.13 10.57
C SER A 70 -21.81 -1.46 10.94
N SER A 71 -21.72 -0.15 10.75
CA SER A 71 -20.52 0.68 10.98
C SER A 71 -20.00 0.67 12.42
N ILE A 72 -20.64 -0.06 13.32
CA ILE A 72 -20.55 0.09 14.78
C ILE A 72 -19.33 -0.61 15.40
N SER A 73 -18.64 -1.53 14.71
CA SER A 73 -17.47 -2.17 15.35
C SER A 73 -16.39 -2.67 14.37
N ARG A 74 -15.74 -1.76 13.65
CA ARG A 74 -14.33 -2.02 13.32
C ARG A 74 -13.51 -1.61 14.53
N GLY A 75 -13.37 -2.53 15.48
CA GLY A 75 -12.41 -2.38 16.57
C GLY A 75 -11.02 -2.07 15.99
N LEU A 76 -10.33 -1.12 16.60
CA LEU A 76 -8.93 -0.84 16.29
C LEU A 76 -8.14 -2.15 16.34
N ARG A 77 -7.28 -2.37 15.35
CA ARG A 77 -6.37 -3.53 15.38
C ARG A 77 -5.49 -3.39 16.62
N THR A 78 -5.41 -4.45 17.41
CA THR A 78 -4.48 -4.53 18.55
C THR A 78 -3.12 -5.11 18.14
N LYS A 79 -3.06 -5.77 16.98
CA LYS A 79 -1.86 -6.40 16.41
C LYS A 79 -1.63 -5.94 14.98
N ARG A 80 -0.35 -5.74 14.63
CA ARG A 80 0.10 -5.48 13.26
C ARG A 80 -0.45 -6.52 12.28
N ALA A 81 -0.77 -6.08 11.08
CA ALA A 81 -1.17 -6.99 10.01
C ALA A 81 0.02 -7.85 9.57
N SER A 82 -0.17 -9.16 9.46
CA SER A 82 0.84 -10.07 8.91
C SER A 82 1.03 -9.88 7.40
N LEU A 83 0.01 -9.34 6.73
CA LEU A 83 0.04 -8.92 5.33
C LEU A 83 -0.56 -7.53 5.24
N THR A 84 0.05 -6.65 4.46
CA THR A 84 -0.48 -5.30 4.23
C THR A 84 -1.91 -5.37 3.70
N LEU A 85 -2.84 -4.66 4.37
CA LEU A 85 -4.26 -4.82 4.11
C LEU A 85 -4.67 -4.29 2.73
N ASP A 86 -4.05 -3.17 2.31
CA ASP A 86 -4.16 -2.65 0.95
C ASP A 86 -3.15 -3.35 0.04
N SER A 87 -3.65 -4.25 -0.79
CA SER A 87 -2.82 -5.02 -1.71
C SER A 87 -2.20 -4.18 -2.83
N ARG A 88 -2.65 -2.94 -3.04
CA ARG A 88 -2.10 -2.00 -4.02
C ARG A 88 -0.97 -1.14 -3.43
N PHE A 89 -0.63 -1.32 -2.15
CA PHE A 89 0.38 -0.55 -1.45
C PHE A 89 1.67 -0.35 -2.25
N TRP A 90 2.23 -1.43 -2.80
CA TRP A 90 3.47 -1.38 -3.58
C TRP A 90 3.34 -0.59 -4.88
N ALA A 91 2.16 -0.51 -5.49
CA ALA A 91 1.95 0.34 -6.67
C ALA A 91 2.04 1.82 -6.28
N TYR A 92 1.50 2.21 -5.11
CA TYR A 92 1.64 3.57 -4.61
C TYR A 92 3.11 3.91 -4.29
N VAL A 93 3.88 2.96 -3.75
CA VAL A 93 5.33 3.13 -3.53
C VAL A 93 6.06 3.44 -4.85
N GLU A 94 5.81 2.65 -5.89
CA GLU A 94 6.49 2.84 -7.18
C GLU A 94 6.13 4.18 -7.84
N GLU A 95 4.87 4.61 -7.74
CA GLU A 95 4.45 5.92 -8.24
C GLU A 95 5.03 7.07 -7.41
N ALA A 96 5.13 6.91 -6.09
CA ALA A 96 5.79 7.89 -5.22
C ALA A 96 7.30 8.00 -5.53
N ARG A 97 7.97 6.91 -5.89
CA ARG A 97 9.37 6.94 -6.36
C ARG A 97 9.50 7.73 -7.66
N LYS A 98 8.63 7.48 -8.63
CA LYS A 98 8.60 8.25 -9.89
C LYS A 98 8.30 9.73 -9.65
N ASP A 99 7.33 10.04 -8.80
CA ASP A 99 6.96 11.42 -8.46
C ASP A 99 8.11 12.15 -7.74
N LEU A 100 8.89 11.46 -6.91
CA LEU A 100 10.08 12.03 -6.26
C LEU A 100 11.19 12.33 -7.27
N GLU A 101 11.45 11.43 -8.23
CA GLU A 101 12.42 11.66 -9.30
C GLU A 101 12.00 12.85 -10.18
N ASN A 102 10.73 12.90 -10.58
CA ASN A 102 10.17 14.04 -11.32
C ASN A 102 10.28 15.35 -10.53
N LEU A 103 10.05 15.33 -9.22
CA LEU A 103 10.18 16.50 -8.36
C LEU A 103 11.62 17.01 -8.31
N LYS A 104 12.61 16.10 -8.20
CA LYS A 104 14.04 16.44 -8.27
C LYS A 104 14.43 17.08 -9.62
N GLN A 105 13.72 16.73 -10.69
CA GLN A 105 13.88 17.31 -12.04
C GLN A 105 13.08 18.61 -12.25
N GLY A 106 12.50 19.19 -11.20
CA GLY A 106 11.82 20.49 -11.24
C GLY A 106 10.30 20.43 -11.48
N GLN A 107 9.69 19.24 -11.52
CA GLN A 107 8.22 19.12 -11.61
C GLN A 107 7.57 19.31 -10.23
N HIS A 108 7.50 20.56 -9.76
CA HIS A 108 7.01 20.91 -8.42
C HIS A 108 5.56 20.48 -8.14
N GLN A 109 4.73 20.26 -9.16
CA GLN A 109 3.37 19.73 -9.01
C GLN A 109 3.32 18.33 -8.37
N ARG A 110 4.44 17.58 -8.34
CA ARG A 110 4.52 16.25 -7.71
C ARG A 110 4.61 16.30 -6.20
N LEU A 111 4.96 17.45 -5.61
CA LEU A 111 5.12 17.60 -4.17
C LEU A 111 3.87 17.18 -3.40
N GLN A 112 2.69 17.62 -3.87
CA GLN A 112 1.42 17.30 -3.20
C GLN A 112 1.10 15.80 -3.24
N ASN A 113 1.51 15.08 -4.29
CA ASN A 113 1.31 13.63 -4.38
C ASN A 113 2.17 12.89 -3.35
N LEU A 114 3.42 13.32 -3.18
CA LEU A 114 4.34 12.73 -2.20
C LEU A 114 3.86 12.97 -0.76
N GLU A 115 3.36 14.16 -0.47
CA GLU A 115 2.79 14.49 0.85
C GLU A 115 1.53 13.66 1.14
N LYS A 116 0.64 13.47 0.14
CA LYS A 116 -0.51 12.57 0.27
C LYS A 116 -0.09 11.11 0.48
N PHE A 117 0.97 10.66 -0.19
CA PHE A 117 1.49 9.31 0.00
C PHE A 117 2.09 9.12 1.40
N GLU A 118 2.84 10.11 1.90
CA GLU A 118 3.35 10.11 3.28
C GLU A 118 2.21 10.06 4.32
N GLU A 119 1.14 10.83 4.13
CA GLU A 119 -0.06 10.79 4.97
C GLU A 119 -0.77 9.43 4.92
N TYR A 120 -0.89 8.85 3.72
CA TYR A 120 -1.46 7.52 3.52
C TYR A 120 -0.70 6.45 4.32
N VAL A 121 0.63 6.42 4.22
CA VAL A 121 1.47 5.47 4.97
C VAL A 121 1.33 5.69 6.47
N THR A 122 1.36 6.95 6.92
CA THR A 122 1.17 7.31 8.34
C THR A 122 -0.15 6.76 8.87
N THR A 123 -1.23 6.94 8.12
CA THR A 123 -2.57 6.49 8.50
C THR A 123 -2.64 4.98 8.58
N MET A 124 -2.06 4.29 7.59
CA MET A 124 -1.99 2.83 7.58
C MET A 124 -1.23 2.26 8.78
N GLU A 125 -0.11 2.90 9.12
CA GLU A 125 0.73 2.50 10.24
C GLU A 125 0.04 2.71 11.59
N LYS A 126 -0.59 3.87 11.81
CA LYS A 126 -1.40 4.12 13.02
C LYS A 126 -2.54 3.10 13.18
N ALA A 127 -3.09 2.64 12.07
CA ALA A 127 -4.14 1.61 12.05
C ALA A 127 -3.60 0.16 12.16
N LEU A 128 -2.27 -0.02 12.31
CA LEU A 128 -1.59 -1.33 12.32
C LEU A 128 -1.96 -2.20 11.11
N SER A 129 -2.21 -1.56 9.96
CA SER A 129 -2.72 -2.17 8.72
C SER A 129 -1.65 -2.46 7.67
N ILE A 130 -0.41 -2.06 7.97
CA ILE A 130 0.77 -2.30 7.13
C ILE A 130 1.66 -3.36 7.80
N SER A 131 2.19 -4.28 7.00
CA SER A 131 3.06 -5.34 7.47
C SER A 131 4.49 -4.84 7.76
N SER A 132 5.22 -5.54 8.63
CA SER A 132 6.57 -5.14 9.06
C SER A 132 7.62 -5.29 7.95
N ASP A 133 7.38 -6.16 6.97
CA ASP A 133 8.20 -6.34 5.76
C ASP A 133 8.38 -5.05 4.96
N VAL A 134 7.38 -4.16 4.96
CA VAL A 134 7.48 -2.83 4.34
C VAL A 134 8.64 -2.02 4.93
N PHE A 135 8.94 -2.15 6.22
CA PHE A 135 9.98 -1.39 6.90
C PHE A 135 11.33 -2.12 6.97
N MET A 136 11.47 -3.26 6.29
CA MET A 136 12.74 -3.98 6.23
C MET A 136 13.79 -3.17 5.46
N LYS A 137 15.05 -3.24 5.92
CA LYS A 137 16.18 -2.59 5.26
C LYS A 137 16.27 -3.05 3.81
N GLY A 138 16.34 -2.11 2.88
CA GLY A 138 16.41 -2.38 1.45
C GLY A 138 15.06 -2.58 0.75
N SER A 139 13.93 -2.49 1.46
CA SER A 139 12.62 -2.46 0.81
C SER A 139 12.48 -1.21 -0.07
N SER A 140 11.69 -1.29 -1.15
CA SER A 140 11.46 -0.12 -2.02
C SER A 140 10.87 1.07 -1.28
N PHE A 141 10.09 0.83 -0.20
CA PHE A 141 9.53 1.87 0.65
C PHE A 141 10.60 2.55 1.50
N VAL A 142 11.50 1.79 2.14
CA VAL A 142 12.58 2.37 2.96
C VAL A 142 13.52 3.19 2.08
N ILE A 143 13.86 2.71 0.89
CA ILE A 143 14.67 3.45 -0.07
C ILE A 143 13.98 4.77 -0.45
N TRP A 144 12.68 4.72 -0.79
CA TRP A 144 11.91 5.93 -1.08
C TRP A 144 11.89 6.90 0.11
N TRP A 145 11.69 6.40 1.32
CA TRP A 145 11.60 7.20 2.53
C TRP A 145 12.92 7.93 2.83
N GLU A 146 14.05 7.24 2.69
CA GLU A 146 15.39 7.83 2.89
C GLU A 146 15.61 9.00 1.92
N GLU A 147 15.31 8.81 0.64
CA GLU A 147 15.43 9.87 -0.37
C GLU A 147 14.46 11.03 -0.14
N TRP A 148 13.23 10.74 0.28
CA TRP A 148 12.22 11.75 0.59
C TRP A 148 12.60 12.58 1.81
N LYS A 149 13.07 11.93 2.88
CA LYS A 149 13.61 12.56 4.10
C LYS A 149 14.76 13.48 3.74
N GLU A 150 15.72 13.02 2.93
CA GLU A 150 16.84 13.84 2.49
C GLU A 150 16.38 15.06 1.69
N TYR A 151 15.46 14.87 0.74
CA TYR A 151 14.88 15.96 -0.04
C TYR A 151 14.24 17.03 0.86
N LYS A 152 13.38 16.63 1.79
CA LYS A 152 12.70 17.57 2.70
C LYS A 152 13.68 18.27 3.64
N LYS A 153 14.70 17.57 4.16
CA LYS A 153 15.74 18.15 5.02
C LYS A 153 16.62 19.17 4.30
N LYS A 154 16.90 18.98 3.00
CA LYS A 154 17.60 19.99 2.18
C LYS A 154 16.79 21.28 2.05
N GLN A 155 15.47 21.18 1.96
CA GLN A 155 14.58 22.35 1.87
C GLN A 155 14.37 23.02 3.24
N SER A 156 14.29 22.23 4.31
CA SER A 156 14.13 22.71 5.67
C SER A 156 14.85 21.76 6.64
N PRO A 157 16.03 22.14 7.19
CA PRO A 157 16.80 21.28 8.10
C PRO A 157 16.01 20.84 9.34
N GLU A 158 15.08 21.66 9.80
CA GLU A 158 14.19 21.39 10.94
C GLU A 158 12.92 20.61 10.55
N TRP A 159 12.79 20.16 9.30
CA TRP A 159 11.60 19.43 8.85
C TRP A 159 11.35 18.18 9.69
N SER A 160 10.08 17.98 10.05
CA SER A 160 9.59 16.82 10.78
C SER A 160 8.14 16.55 10.37
N SER A 161 7.74 15.29 10.45
CA SER A 161 6.39 14.84 10.14
C SER A 161 5.95 13.70 11.06
N PRO A 162 4.64 13.34 11.07
CA PRO A 162 4.19 12.15 11.77
C PRO A 162 4.91 10.87 11.32
N LEU A 163 5.12 10.68 10.01
CA LEU A 163 5.84 9.52 9.48
C LEU A 163 7.31 9.55 9.92
N TYR A 164 7.94 10.72 9.96
CA TYR A 164 9.30 10.88 10.46
C TYR A 164 9.46 10.33 11.87
N LYS A 165 8.60 10.77 12.80
CA LYS A 165 8.65 10.31 14.20
C LYS A 165 8.44 8.80 14.33
N ILE A 166 7.59 8.23 13.49
CA ILE A 166 7.36 6.77 13.41
C ILE A 166 8.64 6.08 12.95
N MET A 167 9.25 6.55 11.85
CA MET A 167 10.42 5.91 11.24
C MET A 167 11.65 5.98 12.16
N GLU A 168 11.87 7.10 12.85
CA GLU A 168 12.96 7.22 13.85
C GLU A 168 12.76 6.24 15.02
N LYS A 169 11.52 6.06 15.48
CA LYS A 169 11.21 5.07 16.52
C LYS A 169 11.49 3.64 16.05
N LEU A 170 11.11 3.31 14.82
CA LEU A 170 11.36 1.98 14.24
C LEU A 170 12.86 1.71 14.07
N GLU A 171 13.62 2.72 13.65
CA GLU A 171 15.08 2.61 13.53
C GLU A 171 15.77 2.43 14.89
N GLY A 172 15.34 3.19 15.92
CA GLY A 172 15.84 3.01 17.29
C GLY A 172 15.59 1.61 17.84
N LEU A 173 14.42 1.03 17.59
CA LEU A 173 14.11 -0.36 17.97
C LEU A 173 15.01 -1.37 17.25
N ARG A 174 15.26 -1.17 15.95
CA ARG A 174 16.14 -2.05 15.15
C ARG A 174 17.58 -2.06 15.67
N LEU A 175 18.10 -0.91 16.10
CA LEU A 175 19.44 -0.80 16.67
C LEU A 175 19.57 -1.44 18.06
N GLN A 176 18.45 -1.66 18.75
CA GLN A 176 18.41 -2.33 20.06
C GLN A 176 18.30 -3.86 19.96
N GLY A 177 18.23 -4.44 18.76
CA GLY A 177 18.23 -5.89 18.56
C GLY A 177 16.94 -6.60 19.01
N VAL A 178 15.81 -5.88 19.06
CA VAL A 178 14.47 -6.41 19.41
C VAL A 178 13.61 -6.60 18.19
#